data_AF-A0A1I5XTY7-F1
#
_entry.id   AF-A0A1I5XTY7-F1
#
_cell.length_a   1.000
_cell.length_b   1.000
_cell.length_c   1.000
_cell.angle_alpha   90.00
_cell.angle_beta   90.00
_cell.angle_gamma   90.00
#
_symmetry.space_group_name_H-M   'P 1'
#
loop_
_entity.id
_entity.type
_entity.pdbx_description
1 polymer ?
#
loop_
_entity_poly.entity_id
_entity_poly.type
_entity_poly.pdbx_seq_one_letter_code
_entity_poly.pdbx_strand_id
1 'polypeptide(L)'
;MSVARHVWGAMRRVTLLLAALSFGPGLASAAPCPDFYRFVDFGITTPEMIVRGGPTFRAEDFEETPLLLREETVCRDARDVAKDGRGNPIPITRSIAYDPSVLPTALEALRLAAVDDIAAVTKGHAETHRTRLAPGEARITRGSDYLCAESPNAAEISCQLRSPFGGNLPLVVYCNAESCVLPGFAVNERVIGSARWRTGGAGNAEAIATESASKLSAIHDFLTPLTSWRADFTGLDR
;
A
#
# COMPACT_ATOMS: atom_id res chain seq x y z
N MET A 1 -9.17 -85.12 -21.79
CA MET A 1 -10.37 -84.63 -22.51
C MET A 1 -10.07 -83.16 -22.82
N SER A 2 -9.73 -82.71 -24.04
CA SER A 2 -10.50 -82.75 -25.31
C SER A 2 -11.93 -82.25 -25.08
N VAL A 3 -12.45 -81.20 -25.73
CA VAL A 3 -12.04 -80.39 -26.91
C VAL A 3 -12.56 -78.93 -26.69
N ALA A 4 -12.27 -77.83 -27.41
CA ALA A 4 -11.61 -77.58 -28.70
C ALA A 4 -10.91 -76.18 -28.79
N ARG A 5 -11.04 -75.49 -29.93
CA ARG A 5 -10.68 -74.09 -30.26
C ARG A 5 -11.77 -73.51 -31.20
N HIS A 6 -11.73 -72.20 -31.47
CA HIS A 6 -12.27 -71.39 -32.61
C HIS A 6 -12.96 -70.10 -32.06
N VAL A 7 -12.87 -68.90 -32.65
CA VAL A 7 -12.19 -68.43 -33.88
C VAL A 7 -11.79 -66.94 -33.76
N TRP A 8 -11.00 -66.43 -34.71
CA TRP A 8 -10.52 -65.04 -34.83
C TRP A 8 -11.59 -63.92 -34.74
N GLY A 9 -11.15 -62.75 -34.26
CA GLY A 9 -11.68 -61.44 -34.61
C GLY A 9 -10.56 -60.39 -34.54
N ALA A 10 -10.05 -59.94 -35.69
CA ALA A 10 -8.92 -59.01 -35.78
C ALA A 10 -9.37 -57.59 -36.18
N MET A 11 -8.58 -56.59 -35.75
CA MET A 11 -8.62 -55.17 -36.16
C MET A 11 -9.91 -54.36 -35.90
N ARG A 12 -9.80 -53.35 -35.03
CA ARG A 12 -9.65 -51.95 -35.49
C ARG A 12 -9.09 -51.03 -34.42
N ARG A 13 -8.45 -49.95 -34.87
CA ARG A 13 -7.72 -48.96 -34.06
C ARG A 13 -8.68 -47.94 -33.45
N VAL A 14 -8.42 -47.50 -32.21
CA VAL A 14 -8.61 -46.11 -31.80
C VAL A 14 -7.40 -45.69 -30.98
N THR A 15 -6.61 -44.79 -31.53
CA THR A 15 -5.54 -44.09 -30.80
C THR A 15 -6.16 -42.97 -29.98
N LEU A 16 -5.84 -42.87 -28.70
CA LEU A 16 -6.18 -41.72 -27.88
C LEU A 16 -4.98 -41.37 -26.98
N LEU A 17 -4.09 -40.52 -27.50
CA LEU A 17 -3.13 -39.81 -26.67
C LEU A 17 -3.93 -38.85 -25.78
N LEU A 18 -3.95 -39.07 -24.47
CA LEU A 18 -4.24 -37.98 -23.54
C LEU A 18 -2.98 -37.11 -23.42
N ALA A 19 -2.93 -36.07 -24.25
CA ALA A 19 -2.06 -34.93 -23.99
C ALA A 19 -2.62 -34.18 -22.77
N ALA A 20 -2.07 -34.46 -21.59
CA ALA A 20 -2.37 -33.72 -20.37
C ALA A 20 -1.78 -32.31 -20.49
N LEU A 21 -2.56 -31.39 -21.07
CA LEU A 21 -2.28 -29.96 -21.06
C LEU A 21 -2.43 -29.43 -19.63
N SER A 22 -1.37 -29.60 -18.83
CA SER A 22 -1.24 -28.96 -17.53
C SER A 22 -0.96 -27.47 -17.69
N PHE A 23 -1.98 -26.73 -18.13
CA PHE A 23 -2.09 -25.29 -17.89
C PHE A 23 -2.31 -25.09 -16.38
N GLY A 24 -1.23 -25.13 -15.62
CA GLY A 24 -1.24 -24.56 -14.27
C GLY A 24 -1.57 -23.07 -14.38
N PRO A 25 -2.42 -22.51 -13.50
CA PRO A 25 -2.60 -21.07 -13.46
C PRO A 25 -1.24 -20.45 -13.16
N GLY A 26 -0.75 -19.59 -14.05
CA GLY A 26 0.48 -18.87 -13.82
C GLY A 26 0.34 -18.07 -12.52
N LEU A 27 1.15 -18.43 -11.52
CA LEU A 27 1.36 -17.56 -10.37
C LEU A 27 1.87 -16.23 -10.93
N ALA A 28 1.09 -15.17 -10.75
CA ALA A 28 1.51 -13.83 -11.14
C ALA A 28 2.75 -13.47 -10.31
N SER A 29 3.93 -13.67 -10.90
CA SER A 29 5.18 -13.26 -10.30
C SER A 29 5.15 -11.75 -10.09
N ALA A 30 5.74 -11.27 -9.01
CA ALA A 30 6.18 -9.88 -9.03
C ALA A 30 7.20 -9.72 -10.17
N ALA A 31 7.07 -8.65 -10.95
CA ALA A 31 8.13 -8.25 -11.86
C ALA A 31 9.35 -7.88 -11.02
N PRO A 32 10.59 -8.26 -11.40
CA PRO A 32 11.76 -7.67 -10.77
C PRO A 32 11.74 -6.16 -11.03
N CYS A 33 11.94 -5.37 -9.97
CA CYS A 33 12.12 -3.94 -10.13
C CYS A 33 13.40 -3.66 -10.93
N PRO A 34 13.45 -2.61 -11.78
CA PRO A 34 14.68 -2.19 -12.43
C PRO A 34 15.78 -1.86 -11.40
N ASP A 35 17.04 -2.14 -11.74
CA ASP A 35 18.20 -1.83 -10.89
C ASP A 35 18.38 -0.32 -10.62
N PHE A 36 17.72 0.53 -11.41
CA PHE A 36 17.69 1.98 -11.23
C PHE A 36 16.37 2.58 -11.74
N TYR A 37 15.77 3.44 -10.93
CA TYR A 37 14.57 4.22 -11.26
C TYR A 37 14.50 5.45 -10.34
N ARG A 38 14.06 6.58 -10.90
CA ARG A 38 13.96 7.88 -10.20
C ARG A 38 12.54 8.23 -9.76
N PHE A 39 11.58 7.49 -10.30
CA PHE A 39 10.15 7.62 -10.05
C PHE A 39 9.51 6.24 -10.04
N VAL A 40 8.36 6.12 -9.38
CA VAL A 40 7.49 4.93 -9.40
C VAL A 40 6.06 5.36 -9.74
N ASP A 41 5.33 4.55 -10.49
CA ASP A 41 3.92 4.78 -10.84
C ASP A 41 3.06 3.71 -10.13
N PHE A 42 2.00 4.09 -9.40
CA PHE A 42 1.10 3.10 -8.79
C PHE A 42 0.12 2.45 -9.79
N GLY A 43 0.13 2.93 -11.04
CA GLY A 43 -0.63 2.42 -12.16
C GLY A 43 -2.14 2.68 -12.04
N ILE A 44 -2.86 2.16 -13.02
CA ILE A 44 -4.32 2.09 -13.02
C ILE A 44 -4.70 0.63 -13.27
N THR A 45 -5.39 0.03 -12.30
CA THR A 45 -6.05 -1.26 -12.48
C THR A 45 -7.18 -1.11 -13.49
N THR A 46 -7.12 -1.84 -14.60
CA THR A 46 -8.24 -2.06 -15.52
C THR A 46 -8.79 -3.48 -15.28
N PRO A 47 -9.95 -3.86 -15.86
CA PRO A 47 -10.48 -5.23 -15.75
C PRO A 47 -9.55 -6.32 -16.31
N GLU A 48 -8.59 -5.95 -17.16
CA GLU A 48 -7.74 -6.89 -17.92
C GLU A 48 -6.29 -6.91 -17.41
N MET A 49 -5.77 -5.78 -16.94
CA MET A 49 -4.35 -5.61 -16.59
C MET A 49 -4.11 -4.31 -15.79
N ILE A 50 -2.85 -4.05 -15.42
CA ILE A 50 -2.42 -2.75 -14.90
C ILE A 50 -1.74 -1.96 -16.02
N VAL A 51 -2.15 -0.70 -16.18
CA VAL A 51 -1.55 0.23 -17.14
C VAL A 51 -0.92 1.42 -16.43
N ARG A 52 0.00 2.12 -17.11
CA ARG A 52 0.64 3.35 -16.62
C ARG A 52 -0.35 4.51 -16.44
N GLY A 53 0.12 5.56 -15.76
CA GLY A 53 -0.58 6.85 -15.61
C GLY A 53 -1.41 6.95 -14.34
N GLY A 54 -1.03 6.21 -13.29
CA GLY A 54 -1.53 6.40 -11.93
C GLY A 54 -0.76 7.52 -11.19
N PRO A 55 -0.94 7.62 -9.86
CA PRO A 55 -0.12 8.48 -9.01
C PRO A 55 1.36 8.14 -9.16
N THR A 56 2.18 9.15 -9.49
CA THR A 56 3.63 8.99 -9.60
C THR A 56 4.30 9.61 -8.37
N PHE A 57 5.28 8.90 -7.82
CA PHE A 57 6.09 9.35 -6.68
C PHE A 57 7.56 9.33 -7.07
N ARG A 58 8.34 10.28 -6.54
CA ARG A 58 9.79 10.25 -6.65
C ARG A 58 10.38 9.11 -5.82
N ALA A 59 11.36 8.42 -6.39
CA ALA A 59 12.22 7.44 -5.71
C ALA A 59 13.57 8.06 -5.28
N GLU A 60 13.85 9.29 -5.70
CA GLU A 60 15.02 10.10 -5.33
C GLU A 60 14.59 11.53 -4.95
N ASP A 61 15.34 12.19 -4.08
CA ASP A 61 15.13 13.62 -3.80
C ASP A 61 15.58 14.51 -4.97
N PHE A 62 15.71 15.82 -4.73
CA PHE A 62 16.16 16.78 -5.74
C PHE A 62 17.69 16.84 -5.91
N GLU A 63 18.45 16.18 -5.03
CA GLU A 63 19.92 16.08 -5.02
C GLU A 63 20.41 14.70 -5.53
N GLU A 64 19.48 13.86 -6.01
CA GLU A 64 19.71 12.49 -6.50
C GLU A 64 20.03 11.46 -5.39
N THR A 65 19.66 11.75 -4.13
CA THR A 65 19.68 10.80 -3.00
C THR A 65 18.53 9.79 -3.11
N PRO A 66 18.76 8.48 -3.01
CA PRO A 66 17.68 7.49 -2.93
C PRO A 66 16.76 7.71 -1.73
N LEU A 67 15.44 7.67 -1.96
CA LEU A 67 14.41 7.85 -0.94
C LEU A 67 13.75 6.53 -0.49
N LEU A 68 13.90 5.46 -1.25
CA LEU A 68 13.14 4.21 -1.07
C LEU A 68 14.03 3.03 -0.72
N LEU A 69 13.56 2.19 0.20
CA LEU A 69 14.08 0.85 0.41
C LEU A 69 13.70 -0.02 -0.81
N ARG A 70 14.72 -0.41 -1.59
CA ARG A 70 14.51 -1.13 -2.85
C ARG A 70 14.01 -2.56 -2.62
N GLU A 71 14.51 -3.20 -1.58
CA GLU A 71 14.13 -4.51 -1.09
C GLU A 71 12.68 -4.58 -0.56
N GLU A 72 12.10 -3.44 -0.15
CA GLU A 72 10.68 -3.32 0.23
C GLU A 72 9.79 -2.77 -0.91
N THR A 73 10.38 -2.43 -2.06
CA THR A 73 9.62 -1.97 -3.23
C THR A 73 9.12 -3.16 -4.04
N VAL A 74 7.79 -3.24 -4.23
CA VAL A 74 7.14 -4.37 -4.92
C VAL A 74 6.64 -3.91 -6.28
N CYS A 75 7.36 -4.27 -7.33
CA CYS A 75 6.95 -3.99 -8.72
C CYS A 75 5.89 -4.98 -9.23
N ARG A 76 5.11 -4.53 -10.22
CA ARG A 76 4.05 -5.31 -10.89
C ARG A 76 4.41 -5.50 -12.36
N ASP A 77 4.02 -6.63 -12.94
CA ASP A 77 4.05 -6.80 -14.39
C ASP A 77 3.18 -5.74 -15.07
N ALA A 78 3.75 -5.08 -16.07
CA ALA A 78 3.09 -4.09 -16.92
C ALA A 78 3.60 -4.27 -18.35
N ARG A 79 2.73 -4.17 -19.35
CA ARG A 79 3.15 -4.27 -20.77
C ARG A 79 4.07 -3.11 -21.17
N ASP A 80 3.74 -1.91 -20.71
CA ASP A 80 4.42 -0.67 -21.06
C ASP A 80 4.99 -0.03 -19.80
N VAL A 81 6.32 -0.02 -19.69
CA VAL A 81 7.04 0.73 -18.65
C VAL A 81 7.31 2.13 -19.18
N ALA A 82 6.85 3.15 -18.45
CA ALA A 82 7.10 4.54 -18.81
C ALA A 82 8.59 4.89 -18.64
N LYS A 83 9.03 5.98 -19.27
CA LYS A 83 10.38 6.51 -19.08
C LYS A 83 10.34 7.94 -18.54
N ASP A 84 11.33 8.29 -17.72
CA ASP A 84 11.59 9.68 -17.36
C ASP A 84 12.26 10.44 -18.52
N GLY A 85 12.45 11.75 -18.37
CA GLY A 85 13.08 12.59 -19.40
C GLY A 85 14.56 12.34 -19.65
N ARG A 86 15.21 11.46 -18.86
CA ARG A 86 16.56 10.95 -19.10
C ARG A 86 16.55 9.54 -19.69
N GLY A 87 15.37 8.97 -19.97
CA GLY A 87 15.19 7.64 -20.54
C GLY A 87 15.18 6.48 -19.54
N ASN A 88 15.25 6.77 -18.23
CA ASN A 88 15.22 5.75 -17.17
C ASN A 88 13.82 5.15 -17.02
N PRO A 89 13.69 3.85 -16.69
CA PRO A 89 12.38 3.25 -16.47
C PRO A 89 11.68 3.83 -15.24
N ILE A 90 10.36 3.99 -15.35
CA ILE A 90 9.44 4.28 -14.24
C ILE A 90 8.61 3.01 -14.04
N PRO A 91 9.01 2.11 -13.10
CA PRO A 91 8.29 0.87 -12.87
C PRO A 91 6.90 1.12 -12.29
N ILE A 92 5.96 0.22 -12.60
CA ILE A 92 4.66 0.19 -11.94
C ILE A 92 4.79 -0.60 -10.63
N THR A 93 4.42 0.01 -9.50
CA THR A 93 4.55 -0.58 -8.16
C THR A 93 3.21 -0.89 -7.51
N ARG A 94 3.18 -1.95 -6.71
CA ARG A 94 2.08 -2.24 -5.76
C ARG A 94 2.30 -1.53 -4.43
N SER A 95 3.54 -1.46 -3.96
CA SER A 95 3.93 -0.80 -2.71
C SER A 95 5.37 -0.34 -2.75
N ILE A 96 5.65 0.72 -1.99
CA ILE A 96 7.00 1.23 -1.70
C ILE A 96 7.14 1.51 -0.21
N ALA A 97 8.37 1.47 0.29
CA ALA A 97 8.73 1.97 1.61
C ALA A 97 9.81 3.04 1.48
N TYR A 98 9.66 4.12 2.23
CA TYR A 98 10.69 5.15 2.34
C TYR A 98 11.78 4.73 3.33
N ASP A 99 13.03 5.05 3.02
CA ASP A 99 14.16 4.82 3.93
C ASP A 99 13.99 5.68 5.21
N PRO A 100 14.01 5.09 6.41
CA PRO A 100 13.85 5.85 7.66
C PRO A 100 14.88 6.96 7.88
N SER A 101 16.04 6.90 7.22
CA SER A 101 17.09 7.93 7.31
C SER A 101 16.76 9.24 6.56
N VAL A 102 15.86 9.19 5.56
CA VAL A 102 15.39 10.39 4.81
C VAL A 102 14.03 10.91 5.29
N LEU A 103 13.37 10.20 6.21
CA LEU A 103 12.05 10.58 6.70
C LEU A 103 12.10 11.78 7.67
N PRO A 104 11.02 12.56 7.76
CA PRO A 104 10.85 13.59 8.78
C PRO A 104 11.14 13.05 10.19
N THR A 105 11.86 13.85 10.99
CA THR A 105 12.43 13.43 12.26
C THR A 105 11.45 12.67 13.16
N ALA A 106 11.88 11.47 13.56
CA ALA A 106 11.11 10.50 14.34
C ALA A 106 9.83 9.98 13.65
N LEU A 107 9.90 9.62 12.37
CA LEU A 107 9.17 8.47 11.84
C LEU A 107 10.11 7.26 11.81
N GLU A 108 9.59 6.07 12.12
CA GLU A 108 10.33 4.80 11.99
C GLU A 108 10.03 4.08 10.67
N ALA A 109 8.85 4.34 10.09
CA ALA A 109 8.45 3.78 8.81
C ALA A 109 7.38 4.67 8.16
N LEU A 110 7.45 4.78 6.83
CA LEU A 110 6.39 5.32 5.97
C LEU A 110 6.31 4.42 4.73
N ARG A 111 5.16 3.82 4.48
CA ARG A 111 4.92 2.92 3.34
C ARG A 111 3.67 3.35 2.59
N LEU A 112 3.75 3.34 1.25
CA LEU A 112 2.61 3.61 0.37
C LEU A 112 2.23 2.34 -0.40
N ALA A 113 0.93 2.13 -0.61
CA ALA A 113 0.41 0.96 -1.33
C ALA A 113 -0.81 1.32 -2.19
N ALA A 114 -0.89 0.72 -3.39
CA ALA A 114 -2.10 0.72 -4.20
C ALA A 114 -3.14 -0.23 -3.57
N VAL A 115 -4.39 0.22 -3.50
CA VAL A 115 -5.55 -0.58 -3.10
C VAL A 115 -6.74 -0.27 -4.00
N ASP A 116 -7.61 -1.26 -4.20
CA ASP A 116 -8.75 -1.12 -5.13
C ASP A 116 -9.94 -0.37 -4.49
N ASP A 117 -10.10 -0.44 -3.16
CA ASP A 117 -11.12 0.31 -2.40
C ASP A 117 -10.53 0.91 -1.12
N ILE A 118 -10.13 2.19 -1.19
CA ILE A 118 -9.63 2.93 -0.02
C ILE A 118 -10.70 3.07 1.06
N ALA A 119 -11.97 3.23 0.69
CA ALA A 119 -13.04 3.47 1.66
C ALA A 119 -13.28 2.21 2.52
N ALA A 120 -13.29 1.03 1.91
CA ALA A 120 -13.32 -0.24 2.64
C ALA A 120 -12.08 -0.44 3.53
N VAL A 121 -10.88 -0.17 3.02
CA VAL A 121 -9.63 -0.38 3.77
C VAL A 121 -9.53 0.57 4.97
N THR A 122 -9.72 1.88 4.77
CA THR A 122 -9.71 2.89 5.86
C THR A 122 -10.82 2.65 6.88
N LYS A 123 -12.02 2.25 6.44
CA LYS A 123 -13.10 1.83 7.33
C LYS A 123 -12.69 0.61 8.17
N GLY A 124 -12.05 -0.40 7.57
CA GLY A 124 -11.54 -1.58 8.27
C GLY A 124 -10.50 -1.22 9.33
N HIS A 125 -9.53 -0.36 8.98
CA HIS A 125 -8.53 0.15 9.93
C HIS A 125 -9.14 0.96 11.09
N ALA A 126 -10.33 1.53 10.91
CA ALA A 126 -11.06 2.26 11.96
C ALA A 126 -12.03 1.39 12.79
N GLU A 127 -12.18 0.09 12.53
CA GLU A 127 -13.18 -0.77 13.21
C GLU A 127 -12.92 -0.90 14.71
N THR A 128 -11.66 -1.14 15.12
CA THR A 128 -11.27 -1.24 16.53
C THR A 128 -11.58 0.05 17.30
N HIS A 129 -11.26 1.22 16.72
CA HIS A 129 -11.60 2.50 17.33
C HIS A 129 -13.13 2.73 17.40
N ARG A 130 -13.87 2.42 16.33
CA ARG A 130 -15.36 2.50 16.36
C ARG A 130 -15.98 1.60 17.42
N THR A 131 -15.40 0.42 17.67
CA THR A 131 -15.83 -0.47 18.77
C THR A 131 -15.50 0.14 20.13
N ARG A 132 -14.34 0.78 20.31
CA ARG A 132 -13.98 1.51 21.54
C ARG A 132 -14.84 2.76 21.81
N LEU A 133 -15.46 3.34 20.78
CA LEU A 133 -16.41 4.45 20.91
C LEU A 133 -17.83 4.02 21.30
N ALA A 134 -18.14 2.72 21.26
CA ALA A 134 -19.44 2.21 21.70
C ALA A 134 -19.64 2.44 23.22
N PRO A 135 -20.90 2.53 23.72
CA PRO A 135 -21.16 2.68 25.14
C PRO A 135 -20.47 1.61 25.99
N GLY A 136 -19.59 2.02 26.88
CA GLY A 136 -18.72 1.15 27.67
C GLY A 136 -17.80 1.96 28.58
N GLU A 137 -16.74 1.32 29.08
CA GLU A 137 -15.81 1.91 30.08
C GLU A 137 -14.71 2.80 29.46
N ALA A 138 -14.66 2.95 28.14
CA ALA A 138 -13.63 3.74 27.46
C ALA A 138 -13.74 5.24 27.81
N ARG A 139 -12.63 5.87 28.17
CA ARG A 139 -12.60 7.33 28.38
C ARG A 139 -12.54 8.01 27.01
N ILE A 140 -13.56 8.80 26.70
CA ILE A 140 -13.68 9.51 25.43
C ILE A 140 -13.23 10.96 25.59
N THR A 141 -12.29 11.39 24.75
CA THR A 141 -11.80 12.78 24.71
C THR A 141 -12.01 13.34 23.30
N ARG A 142 -12.56 14.55 23.19
CA ARG A 142 -12.91 15.18 21.90
C ARG A 142 -12.31 16.58 21.81
N GLY A 143 -11.55 16.83 20.75
CA GLY A 143 -11.12 18.17 20.35
C GLY A 143 -11.92 18.72 19.17
N SER A 144 -11.44 19.80 18.56
CA SER A 144 -11.99 20.36 17.32
C SER A 144 -11.82 19.43 16.11
N ASP A 145 -10.69 18.73 16.06
CA ASP A 145 -10.21 17.98 14.89
C ASP A 145 -9.81 16.54 15.20
N TYR A 146 -10.15 16.06 16.41
CA TYR A 146 -9.88 14.71 16.86
C TYR A 146 -10.97 14.13 17.77
N LEU A 147 -11.09 12.81 17.76
CA LEU A 147 -11.89 12.04 18.70
C LEU A 147 -11.06 10.84 19.17
N CYS A 148 -10.77 10.77 20.46
CA CYS A 148 -9.96 9.72 21.06
C CYS A 148 -10.78 8.85 22.01
N ALA A 149 -10.42 7.57 22.05
CA ALA A 149 -10.89 6.59 23.01
C ALA A 149 -9.69 5.92 23.69
N GLU A 150 -9.62 6.05 25.01
CA GLU A 150 -8.62 5.43 25.89
C GLU A 150 -9.26 4.21 26.56
N SER A 151 -8.60 3.06 26.50
CA SER A 151 -9.05 1.87 27.23
C SER A 151 -8.67 1.99 28.72
N PRO A 152 -9.55 1.69 29.68
CA PRO A 152 -9.16 1.62 31.09
C PRO A 152 -8.31 0.39 31.41
N ASN A 153 -8.43 -0.66 30.59
CA ASN A 153 -7.85 -1.99 30.84
C ASN A 153 -6.61 -2.28 29.97
N ALA A 154 -6.25 -1.38 29.06
CA ALA A 154 -5.03 -1.44 28.26
C ALA A 154 -4.44 -0.03 28.18
N ALA A 155 -3.11 0.11 28.29
CA ALA A 155 -2.41 1.38 28.08
C ALA A 155 -2.34 1.74 26.58
N GLU A 156 -3.51 1.76 25.94
CA GLU A 156 -3.71 1.98 24.52
C GLU A 156 -4.71 3.11 24.28
N ILE A 157 -4.28 4.06 23.46
CA ILE A 157 -5.07 5.20 23.03
C ILE A 157 -5.32 5.05 21.53
N SER A 158 -6.56 5.27 21.11
CA SER A 158 -6.93 5.30 19.70
C SER A 158 -7.57 6.64 19.38
N CYS A 159 -7.03 7.38 18.40
CA CYS A 159 -7.49 8.72 18.05
C CYS A 159 -7.81 8.79 16.55
N GLN A 160 -9.08 9.04 16.23
CA GLN A 160 -9.49 9.49 14.90
C GLN A 160 -9.16 10.97 14.75
N LEU A 161 -8.55 11.35 13.62
CA LEU A 161 -8.05 12.70 13.34
C LEU A 161 -8.60 13.21 12.00
N ARG A 162 -8.63 14.54 11.81
CA ARG A 162 -8.85 15.14 10.48
C ARG A 162 -7.66 14.82 9.56
N SER A 163 -7.94 14.37 8.34
CA SER A 163 -6.92 14.14 7.31
C SER A 163 -6.39 15.45 6.72
N PRO A 164 -5.05 15.67 6.64
CA PRO A 164 -4.49 16.79 5.89
C PRO A 164 -4.55 16.57 4.37
N PHE A 165 -4.66 15.32 3.91
CA PHE A 165 -4.77 14.94 2.49
C PHE A 165 -6.17 15.20 1.89
N GLY A 166 -7.06 15.84 2.65
CA GLY A 166 -8.47 16.02 2.31
C GLY A 166 -9.30 14.75 2.42
N GLY A 167 -10.53 14.83 1.91
CA GLY A 167 -11.55 13.78 2.03
C GLY A 167 -12.13 13.63 3.45
N ASN A 168 -13.14 12.78 3.58
CA ASN A 168 -13.82 12.46 4.85
C ASN A 168 -13.66 10.98 5.24
N LEU A 169 -12.55 10.36 4.81
CA LEU A 169 -12.26 8.96 5.09
C LEU A 169 -11.70 8.79 6.51
N PRO A 170 -11.99 7.67 7.21
CA PRO A 170 -11.46 7.45 8.56
C PRO A 170 -9.94 7.40 8.56
N LEU A 171 -9.33 8.28 9.36
CA LEU A 171 -7.91 8.29 9.67
C LEU A 171 -7.79 8.11 11.18
N VAL A 172 -7.25 6.96 11.60
CA VAL A 172 -7.11 6.61 13.02
C VAL A 172 -5.67 6.23 13.32
N VAL A 173 -5.12 6.80 14.38
CA VAL A 173 -3.83 6.40 14.97
C VAL A 173 -4.10 5.58 16.23
N TYR A 174 -3.32 4.51 16.41
CA TYR A 174 -3.34 3.67 17.60
C TYR A 174 -1.96 3.76 18.28
N CYS A 175 -1.92 4.15 19.54
CA CYS A 175 -0.68 4.31 20.32
C CYS A 175 -0.71 3.46 21.58
N ASN A 176 0.45 2.94 21.96
CA ASN A 176 0.72 2.35 23.26
C ASN A 176 1.88 3.13 23.95
N ALA A 177 2.50 2.58 24.98
CA ALA A 177 3.58 3.23 25.72
C ALA A 177 4.92 3.36 24.95
N GLU A 178 5.07 2.68 23.81
CA GLU A 178 6.32 2.62 23.03
C GLU A 178 6.20 3.29 21.66
N SER A 179 5.06 3.11 20.98
CA SER A 179 4.88 3.52 19.59
C SER A 179 3.43 3.87 19.25
N CYS A 180 3.30 4.69 18.21
CA CYS A 180 2.07 4.96 17.49
C CYS A 180 2.13 4.32 16.10
N VAL A 181 1.01 3.74 15.68
CA VAL A 181 0.81 3.17 14.35
C VAL A 181 -0.37 3.87 13.69
N LEU A 182 -0.13 4.39 12.50
CA LEU A 182 -1.12 4.85 11.55
C LEU A 182 -1.30 3.76 10.48
N PRO A 183 -2.25 2.81 10.64
CA PRO A 183 -2.41 1.68 9.73
C PRO A 183 -2.86 2.09 8.31
N GLY A 184 -3.55 3.22 8.16
CA GLY A 184 -3.95 3.73 6.85
C GLY A 184 -4.42 5.18 6.87
N PHE A 185 -3.98 5.94 5.88
CA PHE A 185 -4.54 7.22 5.47
C PHE A 185 -4.64 7.25 3.94
N ALA A 186 -5.61 7.97 3.38
CA ALA A 186 -5.72 8.16 1.94
C ALA A 186 -4.71 9.23 1.49
N VAL A 187 -3.78 8.90 0.60
CA VAL A 187 -2.89 9.89 -0.04
C VAL A 187 -3.62 10.53 -1.24
N ASN A 188 -4.41 9.72 -1.94
CA ASN A 188 -5.30 10.10 -3.03
C ASN A 188 -6.41 9.03 -3.17
N GLU A 189 -7.06 8.94 -4.33
CA GLU A 189 -8.15 8.01 -4.63
C GLU A 189 -7.74 6.53 -4.84
N ARG A 190 -6.45 6.20 -5.02
CA ARG A 190 -5.95 4.82 -5.24
C ARG A 190 -4.78 4.38 -4.37
N VAL A 191 -4.09 5.32 -3.72
CA VAL A 191 -2.94 5.05 -2.85
C VAL A 191 -3.27 5.35 -1.39
N ILE A 192 -3.05 4.35 -0.53
CA ILE A 192 -2.99 4.54 0.91
C ILE A 192 -1.54 4.70 1.37
N GLY A 193 -1.35 5.49 2.42
CA GLY A 193 -0.12 5.50 3.20
C GLY A 193 -0.35 4.83 4.56
N SER A 194 0.73 4.32 5.15
CA SER A 194 0.78 3.81 6.52
C SER A 194 2.09 4.24 7.16
N ALA A 195 2.09 4.50 8.47
CA ALA A 195 3.27 5.02 9.17
C ALA A 195 3.40 4.49 10.60
N ARG A 196 4.61 4.54 11.14
CA ARG A 196 4.92 4.24 12.55
C ARG A 196 5.91 5.27 13.10
N TRP A 197 5.77 5.62 14.37
CA TRP A 197 6.75 6.39 15.13
C TRP A 197 6.79 5.93 16.60
N ARG A 198 7.90 6.20 17.29
CA ARG A 198 7.96 6.07 18.75
C ARG A 198 7.18 7.20 19.41
N THR A 199 6.48 6.89 20.51
CA THR A 199 5.85 7.91 21.36
C THR A 199 6.91 8.65 22.17
N GLY A 200 6.66 9.92 22.50
CA GLY A 200 7.46 10.66 23.49
C GLY A 200 7.34 10.14 24.94
N GLY A 201 6.45 9.18 25.19
CA GLY A 201 6.18 8.56 26.49
C GLY A 201 4.68 8.31 26.68
N ALA A 202 4.27 7.99 27.91
CA ALA A 202 2.86 7.81 28.27
C ALA A 202 2.09 9.15 28.27
N GLY A 203 1.60 9.54 27.08
CA GLY A 203 0.72 10.68 26.90
C GLY A 203 -0.74 10.37 27.25
N ASN A 204 -1.52 11.41 27.56
CA ASN A 204 -2.99 11.32 27.57
C ASN A 204 -3.55 11.47 26.13
N ALA A 205 -4.84 11.22 25.95
CA ALA A 205 -5.51 11.34 24.64
C ALA A 205 -5.22 12.66 23.88
N GLU A 206 -5.22 13.80 24.55
CA GLU A 206 -5.00 15.12 23.92
C GLU A 206 -3.55 15.30 23.45
N ALA A 207 -2.57 14.87 24.26
CA ALA A 207 -1.17 14.87 23.89
C ALA A 207 -0.90 13.95 22.69
N ILE A 208 -1.46 12.73 22.71
CA ILE A 208 -1.35 11.77 21.61
C ILE A 208 -2.01 12.30 20.33
N ALA A 209 -3.18 12.93 20.41
CA ALA A 209 -3.84 13.54 19.26
C ALA A 209 -3.00 14.69 18.66
N THR A 210 -2.43 15.53 19.51
CA THR A 210 -1.59 16.68 19.11
C THR A 210 -0.29 16.23 18.44
N GLU A 211 0.41 15.24 19.03
CA GLU A 211 1.60 14.63 18.42
C GLU A 211 1.25 13.99 17.08
N SER A 212 0.17 13.21 17.02
CA SER A 212 -0.29 12.54 15.80
C SER A 212 -0.66 13.52 14.68
N ALA A 213 -1.32 14.65 15.00
CA ALA A 213 -1.63 15.69 14.04
C ALA A 213 -0.36 16.35 13.47
N SER A 214 0.65 16.61 14.32
CA SER A 214 1.96 17.11 13.91
C SER A 214 2.67 16.12 12.97
N LYS A 215 2.67 14.83 13.30
CA LYS A 215 3.23 13.77 12.44
C LYS A 215 2.51 13.67 11.10
N LEU A 216 1.18 13.80 11.09
CA LEU A 216 0.38 13.82 9.86
C LEU A 216 0.72 15.02 8.96
N SER A 217 0.93 16.22 9.52
CA SER A 217 1.42 17.37 8.74
C SER A 217 2.80 17.09 8.16
N ALA A 218 3.73 16.59 8.97
CA ALA A 218 5.09 16.29 8.50
C ALA A 218 5.11 15.22 7.38
N ILE A 219 4.25 14.20 7.45
CA ILE A 219 4.09 13.21 6.37
C ILE A 219 3.48 13.85 5.12
N HIS A 220 2.48 14.71 5.27
CA HIS A 220 1.88 15.45 4.15
C HIS A 220 2.92 16.31 3.45
N ASP A 221 3.64 17.15 4.19
CA ASP A 221 4.60 18.11 3.66
C ASP A 221 5.83 17.43 3.04
N PHE A 222 6.19 16.24 3.52
CA PHE A 222 7.19 15.37 2.89
C PHE A 222 6.69 14.77 1.57
N LEU A 223 5.46 14.25 1.52
CA LEU A 223 4.93 13.59 0.32
C LEU A 223 4.56 14.58 -0.79
N THR A 224 4.02 15.76 -0.47
CA THR A 224 3.54 16.75 -1.45
C THR A 224 4.56 17.04 -2.58
N PRO A 225 5.81 17.48 -2.32
CA PRO A 225 6.79 17.77 -3.38
C PRO A 225 7.31 16.52 -4.10
N LEU A 226 7.09 15.32 -3.54
CA LEU A 226 7.48 14.04 -4.13
C LEU A 226 6.37 13.43 -5.00
N THR A 227 5.14 13.94 -4.91
CA THR A 227 3.98 13.48 -5.69
C THR A 227 3.83 14.26 -7.00
N SER A 228 3.44 13.57 -8.07
CA SER A 228 2.86 14.21 -9.25
C SER A 228 1.56 13.53 -9.67
N TRP A 229 0.54 14.36 -9.89
CA TRP A 229 -0.79 13.94 -10.32
C TRP A 229 -1.11 14.50 -11.71
N ARG A 230 -0.90 13.65 -12.73
CA ARG A 230 -1.42 13.79 -14.12
C ARG A 230 -1.45 15.20 -14.73
N ALA A 231 -0.28 15.70 -15.14
CA ALA A 231 -0.04 16.38 -16.43
C ALA A 231 1.47 16.49 -16.67
N ASP A 232 1.89 16.84 -17.89
CA ASP A 232 3.26 17.27 -18.22
C ASP A 232 4.43 16.30 -18.01
N PHE A 233 4.27 15.05 -18.47
CA PHE A 233 5.40 14.34 -19.11
C PHE A 233 5.61 14.78 -20.57
N THR A 234 4.76 15.66 -21.11
CA THR A 234 4.88 16.34 -22.41
C THR A 234 5.92 17.47 -22.43
N GLY A 235 6.57 17.77 -21.29
CA GLY A 235 7.57 18.84 -21.15
C GLY A 235 9.03 18.42 -21.29
N LEU A 236 9.31 17.15 -21.65
CA LEU A 236 10.67 16.59 -21.70
C LEU A 236 11.18 16.29 -23.12
N ASP A 237 10.47 16.77 -24.14
CA ASP A 237 10.95 16.88 -25.53
C ASP A 237 11.36 18.34 -25.86
N ARG A 238 12.38 18.86 -25.15
CA ARG A 238 13.18 20.06 -25.56
C ARG A 238 14.61 20.00 -25.05
#